data_AF-A0A2T3LNZ9-F1
#
_entry.id   AF-A0A2T3LNZ9-F1
#
_cell.length_a   1.000
_cell.length_b   1.000
_cell.length_c   1.000
_cell.angle_alpha   90.00
_cell.angle_beta   90.00
_cell.angle_gamma   90.00
#
_symmetry.space_group_name_H-M   'P 1'
#
loop_
_entity.id
_entity.type
_entity.pdbx_description
1 polymer ?
#
loop_
_entity_poly.entity_id
_entity_poly.type
_entity_poly.pdbx_seq_one_letter_code
_entity_poly.pdbx_strand_id
1 'polypeptide(L)'
;MEELKGKVIRGRKVHFAHRRFYSIAKYARDNVHNNQDLAIVCLTYSFSTIEAFINESLCSRELFCGGRLSARERQMYDRLKRLVTGRDAHKVSILKKYKTAKNIFSHQKFRPNSQPDKNFEVLRKLRNAVIHRAPEVIMFERVIGENGVTLSVEYPRPETQIKYLVSIGVLEAFDEADSWLYSIETTQFCEWCCRVALDVTNFFLNSLENGVYKDKIIEQMSLEIEG
;
A
#
# COMPACT_ATOMS: atom_id res chain seq x y z
N MET A 1 21.49 -31.86 -24.58
CA MET A 1 21.71 -30.43 -24.26
C MET A 1 22.96 -30.02 -25.01
N GLU A 2 22.83 -29.14 -26.01
CA GLU A 2 24.00 -28.60 -26.70
C GLU A 2 24.74 -27.61 -25.78
N GLU A 3 26.05 -27.79 -25.63
CA GLU A 3 26.91 -26.86 -24.91
C GLU A 3 27.08 -25.57 -25.74
N LEU A 4 26.71 -24.44 -25.14
CA LEU A 4 26.96 -23.12 -25.71
C LEU A 4 28.46 -22.85 -25.75
N LYS A 5 29.05 -22.78 -26.96
CA LYS A 5 30.45 -22.37 -27.17
C LYS A 5 30.56 -20.85 -27.19
N GLY A 6 31.42 -20.27 -26.35
CA GLY A 6 31.73 -18.83 -26.29
C GLY A 6 31.37 -18.15 -24.97
N LYS A 7 31.53 -16.81 -24.90
CA LYS A 7 31.18 -16.02 -23.71
C LYS A 7 29.65 -15.95 -23.56
N VAL A 8 29.09 -16.77 -22.70
CA VAL A 8 27.64 -16.84 -22.45
C VAL A 8 27.18 -15.64 -21.63
N ILE A 9 26.42 -14.73 -22.26
CA ILE A 9 25.69 -13.67 -21.57
C ILE A 9 24.31 -14.23 -21.21
N ARG A 10 23.98 -14.29 -19.92
CA ARG A 10 22.66 -14.73 -19.43
C ARG A 10 21.82 -13.50 -19.09
N GLY A 11 20.70 -13.34 -19.78
CA GLY A 11 19.67 -12.34 -19.44
C GLY A 11 18.56 -12.93 -18.59
N ARG A 12 17.90 -12.10 -17.77
CA ARG A 12 16.68 -12.44 -17.03
C ARG A 12 15.70 -11.29 -17.14
N LYS A 13 14.42 -11.60 -17.38
CA LYS A 13 13.32 -10.63 -17.36
C LYS A 13 12.49 -10.85 -16.11
N VAL A 14 12.23 -9.80 -15.35
CA VAL A 14 11.43 -9.81 -14.12
C VAL A 14 10.24 -8.89 -14.33
N HIS A 15 9.07 -9.32 -13.89
CA HIS A 15 7.83 -8.56 -13.98
C HIS A 15 7.37 -8.19 -12.58
N PHE A 16 7.10 -6.90 -12.38
CA PHE A 16 6.71 -6.34 -11.09
C PHE A 16 5.22 -5.98 -11.10
N ALA A 17 4.41 -6.67 -10.29
CA ALA A 17 2.98 -6.42 -10.22
C ALA A 17 2.67 -5.10 -9.48
N HIS A 18 3.53 -4.66 -8.55
CA HIS A 18 3.28 -3.42 -7.81
C HIS A 18 3.10 -2.21 -8.75
N ARG A 19 3.87 -2.11 -9.83
CA ARG A 19 3.72 -1.05 -10.83
C ARG A 19 2.37 -1.12 -11.52
N ARG A 20 1.92 -2.33 -11.90
CA ARG A 20 0.61 -2.53 -12.53
C ARG A 20 -0.54 -2.16 -11.59
N PHE A 21 -0.44 -2.54 -10.31
CA PHE A 21 -1.42 -2.15 -9.31
C PHE A 21 -1.46 -0.63 -9.12
N TYR A 22 -0.32 0.02 -9.13
CA TYR A 22 -0.27 1.48 -9.03
C TYR A 22 -0.87 2.16 -10.25
N SER A 23 -0.65 1.65 -11.46
CA SER A 23 -1.31 2.16 -12.67
C SER A 23 -2.84 2.06 -12.58
N ILE A 24 -3.37 0.98 -12.00
CA ILE A 24 -4.82 0.83 -11.78
C ILE A 24 -5.32 1.84 -10.75
N ALA A 25 -4.57 2.05 -9.66
CA ALA A 25 -4.92 3.07 -8.66
C ALA A 25 -4.91 4.49 -9.27
N LYS A 26 -3.90 4.83 -10.09
CA LYS A 26 -3.85 6.11 -10.81
C LYS A 26 -5.04 6.26 -11.76
N TYR A 27 -5.35 5.23 -12.55
CA TYR A 27 -6.53 5.25 -13.43
C TYR A 27 -7.81 5.52 -12.63
N ALA A 28 -7.99 4.84 -11.49
CA ALA A 28 -9.14 5.04 -10.62
C ALA A 28 -9.20 6.48 -10.09
N ARG A 29 -8.08 7.01 -9.58
CA ARG A 29 -7.95 8.41 -9.14
C ARG A 29 -8.31 9.40 -10.24
N ASP A 30 -7.79 9.21 -11.44
CA ASP A 30 -7.97 10.15 -12.56
C ASP A 30 -9.42 10.16 -13.10
N ASN A 31 -10.20 9.10 -12.81
CA ASN A 31 -11.56 8.92 -13.33
C ASN A 31 -12.65 8.91 -12.26
N VAL A 32 -12.33 9.08 -10.98
CA VAL A 32 -13.31 8.99 -9.88
C VAL A 32 -14.44 10.02 -9.98
N HIS A 33 -14.17 11.17 -10.58
CA HIS A 33 -15.19 12.20 -10.86
C HIS A 33 -16.28 11.73 -11.83
N ASN A 34 -16.00 10.74 -12.69
CA ASN A 34 -16.97 10.14 -13.61
C ASN A 34 -17.65 8.90 -13.03
N ASN A 35 -17.01 8.22 -12.08
CA ASN A 35 -17.53 7.04 -11.40
C ASN A 35 -16.96 6.96 -9.98
N GLN A 36 -17.79 7.29 -9.01
CA GLN A 36 -17.42 7.36 -7.59
C GLN A 36 -16.99 6.00 -7.00
N ASP A 37 -17.52 4.88 -7.52
CA ASP A 37 -17.12 3.52 -7.10
C ASP A 37 -15.62 3.27 -7.27
N LEU A 38 -14.97 4.02 -8.17
CA LEU A 38 -13.52 3.96 -8.38
C LEU A 38 -12.73 4.37 -7.13
N ALA A 39 -13.33 5.04 -6.14
CA ALA A 39 -12.66 5.33 -4.87
C ALA A 39 -12.25 4.06 -4.12
N ILE A 40 -13.12 3.04 -4.10
CA ILE A 40 -12.81 1.73 -3.49
C ILE A 40 -11.71 1.02 -4.27
N VAL A 41 -11.73 1.13 -5.60
CA VAL A 41 -10.68 0.60 -6.48
C VAL A 41 -9.34 1.28 -6.16
N CYS A 42 -9.33 2.61 -6.05
CA CYS A 42 -8.14 3.39 -5.73
C CYS A 42 -7.56 3.01 -4.35
N LEU A 43 -8.39 2.91 -3.32
CA LEU A 43 -8.01 2.45 -1.98
C LEU A 43 -7.38 1.05 -2.02
N THR A 44 -8.06 0.12 -2.68
CA THR A 44 -7.66 -1.30 -2.72
C THR A 44 -6.36 -1.48 -3.49
N TYR A 45 -6.23 -0.87 -4.66
CA TYR A 45 -5.04 -1.01 -5.50
C TYR A 45 -3.84 -0.20 -4.99
N SER A 46 -4.06 0.94 -4.31
CA SER A 46 -2.98 1.64 -3.61
C SER A 46 -2.41 0.79 -2.48
N PHE A 47 -3.28 0.13 -1.70
CA PHE A 47 -2.82 -0.80 -0.66
C PHE A 47 -2.09 -2.03 -1.26
N SER A 48 -2.67 -2.65 -2.30
CA SER A 48 -2.08 -3.80 -2.98
C SER A 48 -0.74 -3.47 -3.62
N THR A 49 -0.54 -2.24 -4.08
CA THR A 49 0.76 -1.74 -4.57
C THR A 49 1.84 -1.87 -3.50
N ILE A 50 1.58 -1.39 -2.28
CA ILE A 50 2.53 -1.45 -1.16
C ILE A 50 2.83 -2.91 -0.79
N GLU A 51 1.79 -3.74 -0.72
CA GLU A 51 1.94 -5.16 -0.39
C GLU A 51 2.77 -5.91 -1.45
N ALA A 52 2.46 -5.71 -2.72
CA ALA A 52 3.21 -6.28 -3.83
C ALA A 52 4.65 -5.79 -3.82
N PHE A 53 4.90 -4.49 -3.61
CA PHE A 53 6.25 -3.92 -3.55
C PHE A 53 7.10 -4.60 -2.46
N ILE A 54 6.55 -4.79 -1.26
CA ILE A 54 7.25 -5.48 -0.16
C ILE A 54 7.55 -6.93 -0.52
N ASN A 55 6.59 -7.66 -1.11
CA ASN A 55 6.81 -9.04 -1.51
C ASN A 55 7.85 -9.13 -2.66
N GLU A 56 7.79 -8.22 -3.61
CA GLU A 56 8.67 -8.19 -4.78
C GLU A 56 10.08 -7.65 -4.48
N SER A 57 10.28 -7.01 -3.33
CA SER A 57 11.60 -6.52 -2.91
C SER A 57 12.67 -7.62 -2.79
N LEU A 58 12.23 -8.88 -2.63
CA LEU A 58 13.10 -10.05 -2.72
C LEU A 58 13.75 -10.20 -4.10
N CYS A 59 13.03 -9.84 -5.17
CA CYS A 59 13.48 -10.04 -6.55
C CYS A 59 14.67 -9.16 -6.95
N SER A 60 15.17 -8.30 -6.05
CA SER A 60 16.34 -7.45 -6.28
C SER A 60 17.56 -8.24 -6.76
N ARG A 61 17.79 -9.49 -6.31
CA ARG A 61 18.95 -10.28 -6.77
C ARG A 61 18.85 -10.75 -8.21
N GLU A 62 17.64 -10.98 -8.71
CA GLU A 62 17.37 -11.33 -10.10
C GLU A 62 17.67 -10.18 -11.07
N LEU A 63 17.78 -8.96 -10.53
CA LEU A 63 18.11 -7.73 -11.25
C LEU A 63 19.62 -7.51 -11.39
N PHE A 64 20.44 -8.22 -10.59
CA PHE A 64 21.91 -8.17 -10.67
C PHE A 64 22.45 -9.39 -11.41
N CYS A 65 22.61 -9.28 -12.73
CA CYS A 65 23.47 -10.19 -13.48
C CYS A 65 24.94 -9.72 -13.37
N GLY A 66 25.75 -10.42 -12.56
CA GLY A 66 27.22 -10.31 -12.63
C GLY A 66 27.95 -9.42 -11.62
N GLY A 67 27.26 -8.85 -10.61
CA GLY A 67 27.89 -8.08 -9.53
C GLY A 67 28.12 -8.90 -8.24
N ARG A 68 29.21 -8.62 -7.51
CA ARG A 68 29.39 -9.13 -6.14
C ARG A 68 28.60 -8.25 -5.17
N LEU A 69 27.60 -8.82 -4.50
CA LEU A 69 26.93 -8.15 -3.38
C LEU A 69 27.91 -7.95 -2.21
N SER A 70 27.83 -6.80 -1.54
CA SER A 70 28.48 -6.54 -0.26
C SER A 70 27.96 -7.51 0.81
N ALA A 71 28.68 -7.64 1.93
CA ALA A 71 28.23 -8.49 3.04
C ALA A 71 26.89 -8.01 3.61
N ARG A 72 26.67 -6.69 3.64
CA ARG A 72 25.45 -6.06 4.12
C ARG A 72 24.27 -6.29 3.17
N GLU A 73 24.47 -6.15 1.86
CA GLU A 73 23.45 -6.44 0.85
C GLU A 73 23.02 -7.91 0.88
N ARG A 74 23.98 -8.84 1.08
CA ARG A 74 23.66 -10.26 1.27
C ARG A 74 22.81 -10.51 2.50
N GLN A 75 23.17 -9.91 3.63
CA GLN A 75 22.41 -10.04 4.87
C GLN A 75 20.99 -9.48 4.73
N MET A 76 20.86 -8.32 4.07
CA MET A 76 19.56 -7.73 3.75
C MET A 76 18.72 -8.68 2.90
N TYR A 77 19.29 -9.20 1.80
CA TYR A 77 18.63 -10.16 0.92
C TYR A 77 18.15 -11.41 1.68
N ASP A 78 19.01 -12.02 2.51
CA ASP A 78 18.64 -13.22 3.25
C ASP A 78 17.49 -12.96 4.25
N ARG A 79 17.45 -11.77 4.84
CA ARG A 79 16.34 -11.35 5.73
C ARG A 79 15.05 -11.15 4.94
N LEU A 80 15.10 -10.51 3.76
CA LEU A 80 13.94 -10.37 2.88
C LEU A 80 13.44 -11.72 2.38
N LYS A 81 14.34 -12.63 2.03
CA LYS A 81 14.01 -13.99 1.59
C LYS A 81 13.20 -14.74 2.65
N ARG A 82 13.63 -14.68 3.91
CA ARG A 82 12.88 -15.29 5.03
C ARG A 82 11.51 -14.65 5.21
N LEU A 83 11.40 -13.34 4.99
CA LEU A 83 10.13 -12.61 5.14
C LEU A 83 9.11 -12.99 4.06
N VAL A 84 9.55 -13.15 2.81
CA VAL A 84 8.67 -13.31 1.64
C VAL A 84 8.45 -14.77 1.27
N THR A 85 9.48 -15.62 1.34
CA THR A 85 9.43 -17.03 0.90
C THR A 85 9.69 -18.02 2.04
N GLY A 86 9.71 -17.56 3.29
CA GLY A 86 9.80 -18.44 4.45
C GLY A 86 8.61 -19.40 4.56
N ARG A 87 8.77 -20.51 5.29
CA ARG A 87 7.75 -21.56 5.49
C ARG A 87 6.36 -20.98 5.88
N ASP A 88 6.35 -19.93 6.71
CA ASP A 88 5.13 -19.30 7.18
C ASP A 88 4.88 -17.90 6.58
N ALA A 89 5.57 -17.52 5.51
CA ALA A 89 5.48 -16.17 4.94
C ALA A 89 4.05 -15.79 4.47
N HIS A 90 3.23 -16.77 4.10
CA HIS A 90 1.82 -16.59 3.75
C HIS A 90 0.92 -16.31 4.97
N LYS A 91 1.34 -16.71 6.18
CA LYS A 91 0.60 -16.48 7.44
C LYS A 91 0.96 -15.14 8.09
N VAL A 92 2.06 -14.52 7.67
CA VAL A 92 2.52 -13.26 8.23
C VAL A 92 1.61 -12.13 7.75
N SER A 93 0.95 -11.44 8.68
CA SER A 93 0.12 -10.29 8.36
C SER A 93 0.93 -9.21 7.63
N ILE A 94 0.28 -8.51 6.72
CA ILE A 94 0.89 -7.41 5.96
C ILE A 94 1.49 -6.31 6.85
N LEU A 95 0.86 -6.00 7.99
CA LEU A 95 1.42 -5.07 8.98
C LEU A 95 2.76 -5.59 9.53
N LYS A 96 2.86 -6.89 9.84
CA LYS A 96 4.10 -7.48 10.31
C LYS A 96 5.16 -7.52 9.20
N LYS A 97 4.75 -7.77 7.94
CA LYS A 97 5.64 -7.66 6.78
C LYS A 97 6.21 -6.25 6.64
N TYR A 98 5.35 -5.23 6.66
CA TYR A 98 5.76 -3.83 6.61
C TYR A 98 6.75 -3.47 7.73
N LYS A 99 6.41 -3.79 9.00
CA LYS A 99 7.29 -3.52 10.15
C LYS A 99 8.67 -4.18 10.00
N THR A 100 8.69 -5.41 9.51
CA THR A 100 9.92 -6.18 9.33
C THR A 100 10.74 -5.64 8.16
N ALA A 101 10.11 -5.39 7.01
CA ALA A 101 10.74 -4.76 5.85
C ALA A 101 11.34 -3.40 6.24
N LYS A 102 10.60 -2.55 6.96
CA LYS A 102 11.08 -1.23 7.39
C LYS A 102 12.37 -1.35 8.20
N ASN A 103 12.44 -2.30 9.12
CA ASN A 103 13.65 -2.55 9.89
C ASN A 103 14.80 -3.11 9.04
N ILE A 104 14.50 -3.91 8.02
CA ILE A 104 15.52 -4.44 7.11
C ILE A 104 16.12 -3.33 6.25
N PHE A 105 15.29 -2.49 5.64
CA PHE A 105 15.71 -1.44 4.71
C PHE A 105 16.35 -0.24 5.40
N SER A 106 15.76 0.23 6.50
CA SER A 106 16.13 1.52 7.11
C SER A 106 16.80 1.41 8.47
N HIS A 107 16.85 0.20 9.05
CA HIS A 107 17.19 -0.03 10.47
C HIS A 107 16.27 0.67 11.48
N GLN A 108 15.19 1.33 11.02
CA GLN A 108 14.24 2.00 11.88
C GLN A 108 13.12 1.05 12.31
N LYS A 109 12.54 1.32 13.50
CA LYS A 109 11.30 0.69 13.96
C LYS A 109 10.10 1.45 13.40
N PHE A 110 8.97 0.75 13.31
CA PHE A 110 7.68 1.37 13.01
C PHE A 110 7.27 2.39 14.07
N ARG A 111 6.83 3.56 13.62
CA ARG A 111 6.39 4.69 14.46
C ARG A 111 4.94 5.05 14.11
N PRO A 112 3.94 4.59 14.88
CA PRO A 112 2.52 4.76 14.55
C PRO A 112 2.07 6.21 14.30
N ASN A 113 2.78 7.18 14.89
CA ASN A 113 2.45 8.60 14.83
C ASN A 113 3.34 9.40 13.86
N SER A 114 4.20 8.74 13.08
CA SER A 114 5.11 9.39 12.13
C SER A 114 4.81 8.95 10.70
N GLN A 115 5.13 9.80 9.72
CA GLN A 115 5.02 9.41 8.31
C GLN A 115 6.23 8.57 7.86
N PRO A 116 6.06 7.64 6.90
CA PRO A 116 4.79 7.27 6.23
C PRO A 116 3.95 6.23 7.01
N ASP A 117 4.41 5.79 8.19
CA ASP A 117 3.83 4.70 8.96
C ASP A 117 2.37 4.94 9.39
N LYS A 118 2.06 6.17 9.83
CA LYS A 118 0.69 6.58 10.21
C LYS A 118 -0.26 6.44 9.02
N ASN A 119 0.11 7.01 7.87
CA ASN A 119 -0.71 6.96 6.66
C ASN A 119 -0.88 5.53 6.14
N PHE A 120 0.18 4.71 6.15
CA PHE A 120 0.08 3.29 5.81
C PHE A 120 -0.92 2.56 6.72
N GLU A 121 -0.87 2.79 8.03
CA GLU A 121 -1.78 2.12 8.96
C GLU A 121 -3.24 2.56 8.78
N VAL A 122 -3.48 3.84 8.49
CA VAL A 122 -4.82 4.37 8.16
C VAL A 122 -5.34 3.73 6.87
N LEU A 123 -4.53 3.72 5.80
CA LEU A 123 -4.88 3.10 4.51
C LEU A 123 -5.25 1.63 4.68
N ARG A 124 -4.43 0.88 5.44
CA ARG A 124 -4.67 -0.54 5.76
C ARG A 124 -5.99 -0.74 6.51
N LYS A 125 -6.26 0.09 7.53
CA LYS A 125 -7.48 -0.04 8.35
C LYS A 125 -8.74 0.28 7.54
N LEU A 126 -8.70 1.30 6.68
CA LEU A 126 -9.80 1.63 5.78
C LEU A 126 -10.07 0.52 4.77
N ARG A 127 -9.03 0.04 4.07
CA ARG A 127 -9.17 -1.10 3.14
C ARG A 127 -9.74 -2.34 3.85
N ASN A 128 -9.32 -2.61 5.08
CA ASN A 128 -9.88 -3.71 5.86
C ASN A 128 -11.34 -3.46 6.27
N ALA A 129 -11.72 -2.21 6.54
CA ALA A 129 -13.11 -1.86 6.84
C ALA A 129 -14.01 -2.07 5.63
N VAL A 130 -13.57 -1.72 4.42
CA VAL A 130 -14.32 -1.96 3.18
C VAL A 130 -14.45 -3.44 2.85
N ILE A 131 -13.37 -4.22 2.96
CA ILE A 131 -13.33 -5.59 2.44
C ILE A 131 -13.81 -6.65 3.44
N HIS A 132 -13.55 -6.46 4.73
CA HIS A 132 -13.67 -7.53 5.74
C HIS A 132 -14.72 -7.28 6.82
N ARG A 133 -15.33 -6.09 6.90
CA ARG A 133 -16.37 -5.83 7.90
C ARG A 133 -17.75 -6.22 7.37
N ALA A 134 -18.67 -6.42 8.31
CA ALA A 134 -20.09 -6.47 8.02
C ALA A 134 -20.54 -5.19 7.29
N PRO A 135 -21.62 -5.26 6.48
CA PRO A 135 -22.17 -4.08 5.85
C PRO A 135 -22.55 -3.02 6.88
N GLU A 136 -22.56 -1.77 6.45
CA GLU A 136 -23.08 -0.69 7.27
C GLU A 136 -24.60 -0.80 7.37
N VAL A 137 -25.13 -0.72 8.59
CA VAL A 137 -26.56 -0.71 8.87
C VAL A 137 -26.87 0.51 9.72
N ILE A 138 -27.61 1.45 9.13
CA ILE A 138 -28.06 2.69 9.77
C ILE A 138 -29.54 2.51 10.10
N MET A 139 -29.86 2.56 11.39
CA MET A 139 -31.21 2.42 11.91
C MET A 139 -31.76 3.79 12.26
N PHE A 140 -33.01 4.03 11.86
CA PHE A 140 -33.75 5.25 12.19
C PHE A 140 -34.97 4.88 13.02
N GLU A 141 -35.14 5.58 14.14
CA GLU A 141 -36.33 5.49 14.99
C GLU A 141 -37.07 6.82 14.98
N ARG A 142 -38.39 6.77 14.75
CA ARG A 142 -39.25 7.95 14.78
C ARG A 142 -40.49 7.66 15.62
N VAL A 143 -40.82 8.58 16.51
CA VAL A 143 -42.07 8.54 17.27
C VAL A 143 -43.16 9.25 16.47
N ILE A 144 -44.29 8.57 16.23
CA ILE A 144 -45.44 9.14 15.51
C ILE A 144 -46.01 10.28 16.34
N GLY A 145 -46.10 11.48 15.76
CA GLY A 145 -46.60 12.69 16.43
C GLY A 145 -45.52 13.59 17.03
N GLU A 146 -44.25 13.16 17.03
CA GLU A 146 -43.11 13.98 17.44
C GLU A 146 -42.25 14.39 16.23
N ASN A 147 -41.62 15.57 16.33
CA ASN A 147 -40.63 16.03 15.37
C ASN A 147 -39.23 15.58 15.84
N GLY A 148 -38.78 14.43 15.35
CA GLY A 148 -37.44 13.92 15.63
C GLY A 148 -37.20 12.54 15.01
N VAL A 149 -35.96 12.28 14.59
CA VAL A 149 -35.49 10.96 14.18
C VAL A 149 -34.23 10.66 14.99
N THR A 150 -34.21 9.54 15.71
CA THR A 150 -33.01 9.05 16.38
C THR A 150 -32.28 8.13 15.40
N LEU A 151 -30.98 8.37 15.23
CA LEU A 151 -30.12 7.57 14.38
C LEU A 151 -29.20 6.70 15.24
N SER A 152 -29.04 5.44 14.84
CA SER A 152 -28.05 4.54 15.43
C SER A 152 -27.40 3.68 14.35
N VAL A 153 -26.18 3.21 14.62
CA VAL A 153 -25.42 2.37 13.70
C VAL A 153 -25.17 1.02 14.39
N GLU A 154 -25.57 -0.07 13.75
CA GLU A 154 -25.48 -1.42 14.34
C GLU A 154 -24.01 -1.89 14.46
N TYR A 155 -23.19 -1.60 13.44
CA TYR A 155 -21.80 -2.04 13.34
C TYR A 155 -20.79 -0.87 13.40
N PRO A 156 -19.62 -1.03 14.05
CA PRO A 156 -18.66 0.07 14.17
C PRO A 156 -18.09 0.56 12.83
N ARG A 157 -18.19 1.87 12.60
CA ARG A 157 -17.52 2.60 11.50
C ARG A 157 -16.01 2.73 11.74
N PRO A 158 -15.18 3.01 10.72
CA PRO A 158 -13.76 3.33 10.90
C PRO A 158 -13.55 4.80 11.35
N GLU A 159 -14.27 5.25 12.39
CA GLU A 159 -14.32 6.67 12.79
C GLU A 159 -12.96 7.29 13.05
N THR A 160 -12.05 6.59 13.74
CA THR A 160 -10.71 7.12 14.03
C THR A 160 -9.93 7.41 12.75
N GLN A 161 -10.13 6.60 11.70
CA GLN A 161 -9.50 6.82 10.41
C GLN A 161 -10.14 7.99 9.68
N ILE A 162 -11.48 8.08 9.67
CA ILE A 162 -12.21 9.19 9.04
C ILE A 162 -11.88 10.51 9.72
N LYS A 163 -11.98 10.60 11.05
CA LYS A 163 -11.61 11.79 11.84
C LYS A 163 -10.17 12.23 11.57
N TYR A 164 -9.24 11.28 11.43
CA TYR A 164 -7.87 11.61 11.04
C TYR A 164 -7.81 12.21 9.62
N LEU A 165 -8.47 11.62 8.64
CA LEU A 165 -8.46 12.14 7.27
C LEU A 165 -9.12 13.52 7.15
N VAL A 166 -10.18 13.78 7.91
CA VAL A 166 -10.77 15.11 8.04
C VAL A 166 -9.76 16.10 8.64
N SER A 167 -9.07 15.70 9.72
CA SER A 167 -8.09 16.57 10.39
C SER A 167 -6.89 16.98 9.52
N ILE A 168 -6.60 16.22 8.45
CA ILE A 168 -5.54 16.54 7.48
C ILE A 168 -6.08 17.07 6.14
N GLY A 169 -7.38 17.40 6.07
CA GLY A 169 -8.02 17.98 4.89
C GLY A 169 -8.14 17.04 3.69
N VAL A 170 -8.13 15.71 3.92
CA VAL A 170 -8.32 14.72 2.85
C VAL A 170 -9.80 14.44 2.61
N LEU A 171 -10.61 14.47 3.68
CA LEU A 171 -12.06 14.29 3.64
C LEU A 171 -12.76 15.51 4.23
N GLU A 172 -14.00 15.72 3.84
CA GLU A 172 -14.92 16.63 4.52
C GLU A 172 -15.59 15.93 5.70
N ALA A 173 -16.12 16.72 6.64
CA ALA A 173 -16.98 16.15 7.67
C ALA A 173 -18.24 15.58 7.01
N PHE A 174 -18.61 14.35 7.34
CA PHE A 174 -19.77 13.67 6.77
C PHE A 174 -20.93 13.66 7.76
N ASP A 175 -22.15 13.66 7.24
CA ASP A 175 -23.35 13.49 8.04
C ASP A 175 -23.40 12.07 8.60
N GLU A 176 -23.60 11.91 9.90
CA GLU A 176 -23.69 10.58 10.52
C GLU A 176 -24.92 9.80 10.04
N ALA A 177 -25.92 10.48 9.46
CA ALA A 177 -27.07 9.88 8.80
C ALA A 177 -26.71 9.17 7.49
N ASP A 178 -25.61 9.56 6.84
CA ASP A 178 -25.16 8.99 5.57
C ASP A 178 -24.16 7.84 5.76
N SER A 179 -23.97 7.06 4.70
CA SER A 179 -22.94 6.04 4.67
C SER A 179 -21.55 6.68 4.73
N TRP A 180 -20.67 6.12 5.57
CA TRP A 180 -19.27 6.56 5.59
C TRP A 180 -18.55 6.25 4.27
N LEU A 181 -19.05 5.32 3.45
CA LEU A 181 -18.48 5.02 2.13
C LEU A 181 -18.58 6.22 1.19
N TYR A 182 -19.70 6.95 1.22
CA TYR A 182 -19.85 8.18 0.43
C TYR A 182 -18.81 9.24 0.82
N SER A 183 -18.38 9.28 2.09
CA SER A 183 -17.35 10.22 2.53
C SER A 183 -16.00 10.00 1.84
N ILE A 184 -15.69 8.77 1.39
CA ILE A 184 -14.42 8.45 0.73
C ILE A 184 -14.49 8.52 -0.79
N GLU A 185 -15.65 8.79 -1.37
CA GLU A 185 -15.90 8.83 -2.81
C GLU A 185 -15.49 10.16 -3.45
N THR A 186 -14.27 10.61 -3.14
CA THR A 186 -13.72 11.91 -3.54
C THR A 186 -12.38 11.79 -4.26
N THR A 187 -12.09 12.77 -5.11
CA THR A 187 -10.79 12.90 -5.80
C THR A 187 -9.65 13.04 -4.80
N GLN A 188 -9.83 13.85 -3.76
CA GLN A 188 -8.85 14.12 -2.72
C GLN A 188 -8.48 12.85 -1.95
N PHE A 189 -9.47 11.99 -1.67
CA PHE A 189 -9.21 10.69 -1.06
C PHE A 189 -8.39 9.76 -1.97
N CYS A 190 -8.72 9.72 -3.26
CA CYS A 190 -7.99 8.91 -4.23
C CYS A 190 -6.54 9.39 -4.40
N GLU A 191 -6.34 10.69 -4.48
CA GLU A 191 -5.02 11.32 -4.50
C GLU A 191 -4.21 10.97 -3.26
N TRP A 192 -4.84 11.06 -2.09
CA TRP A 192 -4.22 10.65 -0.83
C TRP A 192 -3.80 9.18 -0.87
N CYS A 193 -4.68 8.26 -1.30
CA CYS A 193 -4.35 6.84 -1.40
C CYS A 193 -3.12 6.58 -2.28
N CYS A 194 -3.10 7.18 -3.48
CA CYS A 194 -1.97 7.08 -4.41
C CYS A 194 -0.68 7.67 -3.82
N ARG A 195 -0.80 8.80 -3.10
CA ARG A 195 0.34 9.43 -2.43
C ARG A 195 0.90 8.56 -1.31
N VAL A 196 0.05 7.89 -0.51
CA VAL A 196 0.53 6.95 0.52
C VAL A 196 1.33 5.80 -0.09
N ALA A 197 0.86 5.23 -1.20
CA ALA A 197 1.60 4.18 -1.90
C ALA A 197 2.96 4.69 -2.39
N LEU A 198 2.99 5.90 -2.93
CA LEU A 198 4.22 6.54 -3.39
C LEU A 198 5.19 6.83 -2.24
N ASP A 199 4.73 7.50 -1.17
CA ASP A 199 5.54 7.86 -0.01
C ASP A 199 6.16 6.64 0.67
N VAL A 200 5.38 5.56 0.81
CA VAL A 200 5.87 4.30 1.38
C VAL A 200 6.95 3.69 0.50
N THR A 201 6.70 3.56 -0.81
CA THR A 201 7.68 3.00 -1.75
C THR A 201 8.96 3.84 -1.77
N ASN A 202 8.84 5.16 -1.88
CA ASN A 202 9.97 6.09 -1.87
C ASN A 202 10.75 6.03 -0.55
N PHE A 203 10.07 5.90 0.60
CA PHE A 203 10.75 5.69 1.89
C PHE A 203 11.65 4.44 1.87
N PHE A 204 11.14 3.32 1.34
CA PHE A 204 11.92 2.09 1.25
C PHE A 204 13.12 2.23 0.31
N LEU A 205 12.90 2.77 -0.88
CA LEU A 205 13.95 2.97 -1.88
C LEU A 205 15.04 3.94 -1.40
N ASN A 206 14.65 5.04 -0.77
CA ASN A 206 15.59 6.04 -0.27
C ASN A 206 16.39 5.57 0.95
N SER A 207 15.85 4.60 1.71
CA SER A 207 16.53 3.99 2.85
C SER A 207 17.70 3.07 2.46
N LEU A 208 17.79 2.67 1.18
CA LEU A 208 18.90 1.87 0.69
C LEU A 208 20.20 2.67 0.73
N GLU A 209 21.31 1.96 0.99
CA GLU A 209 22.65 2.53 0.91
C GLU A 209 22.96 2.95 -0.52
N ASN A 210 23.68 4.07 -0.68
CA ASN A 210 24.07 4.55 -2.00
C ASN A 210 25.02 3.56 -2.69
N GLY A 211 24.79 3.34 -3.97
CA GLY A 211 25.58 2.44 -4.80
C GLY A 211 24.73 1.79 -5.88
N VAL A 212 25.40 1.01 -6.73
CA VAL A 212 24.79 0.34 -7.90
C VAL A 212 23.55 -0.49 -7.52
N TYR A 213 23.52 -1.05 -6.31
CA TYR A 213 22.37 -1.79 -5.82
C TYR A 213 21.10 -0.92 -5.71
N LYS A 214 21.22 0.24 -5.08
CA LYS A 214 20.13 1.20 -4.95
C LYS A 214 19.68 1.72 -6.31
N ASP A 215 20.63 2.10 -7.16
CA ASP A 215 20.34 2.66 -8.48
C ASP A 215 19.50 1.70 -9.32
N LYS A 216 19.88 0.41 -9.34
CA LYS A 216 19.16 -0.64 -10.09
C LYS A 216 17.78 -0.94 -9.52
N ILE A 217 17.62 -0.93 -8.20
CA ILE A 217 16.30 -1.13 -7.59
C ILE A 217 15.40 0.06 -7.88
N ILE A 218 15.90 1.29 -7.78
CA ILE A 218 15.13 2.50 -8.11
C ILE A 218 14.71 2.47 -9.58
N GLU A 219 15.63 2.14 -10.50
CA GLU A 219 15.35 2.02 -11.94
C GLU A 219 14.20 1.06 -12.25
N GLN A 220 13.99 0.02 -11.44
CA GLN A 220 13.05 -1.05 -11.77
C GLN A 220 11.79 -1.08 -10.91
N MET A 221 11.87 -0.59 -9.68
CA MET A 221 10.82 -0.67 -8.66
C MET A 221 10.27 0.68 -8.22
N SER A 222 10.73 1.79 -8.78
CA SER A 222 10.09 3.09 -8.53
C SER A 222 8.73 3.18 -9.24
N LEU A 223 7.81 3.92 -8.62
CA LEU A 223 6.46 4.17 -9.14
C LEU A 223 6.40 5.38 -10.09
N GLU A 224 7.45 6.21 -10.11
CA GLU A 224 7.54 7.47 -10.86
C GLU A 224 8.18 7.34 -12.24
N ILE A 225 8.38 6.12 -12.75
CA ILE A 225 9.04 5.96 -14.05
C ILE A 225 8.06 6.39 -15.15
N GLU A 226 8.35 7.56 -15.74
CA GLU A 226 7.82 8.01 -17.03
C GLU A 226 7.99 6.88 -18.05
N GLY A 227 6.87 6.50 -18.66
CA GLY A 227 6.85 5.77 -19.91
C GLY A 227 6.52 6.75 -21.02
#